data_AF-A0A6A0B8X5-F1
#
_entry.id   AF-A0A6A0B8X5-F1
#
_cell.length_a   1.000
_cell.length_b   1.000
_cell.length_c   1.000
_cell.angle_alpha   90.00
_cell.angle_beta   90.00
_cell.angle_gamma   90.00
#
_symmetry.space_group_name_H-M   'P 1'
#
loop_
_entity.id
_entity.type
_entity.pdbx_description
1 polymer ?
#
loop_
_entity_poly.entity_id
_entity_poly.type
_entity_poly.pdbx_seq_one_letter_code
_entity_poly.pdbx_strand_id
1 'polypeptide(L)'
;MQGNQVNGDAVTEEELLALGYRKYYGDELDIFYHKDICAHVGNCVRGDAGVFEVGRRPWIITDNGESTENSIAVVNSCPSGALKWLRRNQEQEQNQSAQATTKG
;
A
#
# COMPACT_ATOMS: atom_id res chain seq x y z
N MET A 1 12.47 0.86 0.19
CA MET A 1 11.96 -0.33 0.91
C MET A 1 10.97 -1.06 0.01
N GLN A 2 10.64 -2.33 0.30
CA GLN A 2 9.56 -3.04 -0.39
C GLN A 2 8.23 -2.76 0.33
N GLY A 3 7.34 -2.02 -0.32
CA GLY A 3 6.07 -1.55 0.26
C GLY A 3 5.00 -2.62 0.41
N ASN A 4 5.16 -3.77 -0.24
CA ASN A 4 4.33 -4.97 -0.09
C ASN A 4 4.89 -5.97 0.92
N GLN A 5 5.87 -5.56 1.74
CA GLN A 5 6.51 -6.42 2.73
C GLN A 5 6.60 -5.75 4.10
N VAL A 6 6.63 -6.56 5.16
CA VAL A 6 7.00 -6.15 6.52
C VAL A 6 8.13 -7.07 6.99
N ASN A 7 9.24 -6.47 7.44
CA ASN A 7 10.46 -7.20 7.85
C ASN A 7 11.05 -8.16 6.79
N GLY A 8 10.73 -7.96 5.51
CA GLY A 8 11.21 -8.78 4.39
C GLY A 8 10.22 -9.86 3.95
N ASP A 9 9.15 -10.10 4.71
CA ASP A 9 8.11 -11.05 4.37
C ASP A 9 6.94 -10.34 3.67
N ALA A 10 6.30 -11.02 2.73
CA ALA A 10 5.07 -10.53 2.10
C ALA A 10 4.00 -10.31 3.18
N VAL A 11 3.23 -9.23 3.05
CA VAL A 11 2.19 -8.85 4.02
C VAL A 11 0.80 -8.91 3.37
N THR A 12 -0.20 -9.27 4.16
CA THR A 12 -1.62 -9.30 3.77
C THR A 12 -2.36 -8.02 4.19
N GLU A 13 -3.56 -7.80 3.64
CA GLU A 13 -4.42 -6.71 4.10
C GLU A 13 -4.75 -6.82 5.60
N GLU A 14 -5.10 -8.01 6.07
CA GLU A 14 -5.47 -8.25 7.47
C GLU A 14 -4.34 -7.85 8.43
N GLU A 15 -3.11 -8.25 8.12
CA GLU A 15 -1.93 -7.90 8.92
C GLU A 15 -1.66 -6.40 8.92
N LEU A 16 -1.78 -5.72 7.77
CA LEU A 16 -1.60 -4.26 7.70
C LEU A 16 -2.64 -3.52 8.54
N LEU A 17 -3.90 -3.96 8.49
CA LEU A 17 -4.96 -3.37 9.30
C LEU A 17 -4.71 -3.62 10.80
N ALA A 18 -4.29 -4.83 11.18
CA ALA A 18 -3.93 -5.16 12.56
C ALA A 18 -2.73 -4.37 13.09
N LEU A 19 -1.78 -4.02 12.22
CA LEU A 19 -0.64 -3.17 12.52
C LEU A 19 -0.99 -1.66 12.59
N GLY A 20 -2.24 -1.27 12.37
CA GLY A 20 -2.69 0.13 12.51
C GLY A 20 -2.60 0.96 11.24
N TYR A 21 -2.36 0.34 10.08
CA TYR A 21 -2.43 1.03 8.80
C TYR A 21 -3.88 1.35 8.44
N ARG A 22 -4.10 2.54 7.88
CA ARG A 22 -5.36 2.91 7.24
C ARG A 22 -5.29 2.57 5.75
N LYS A 23 -6.28 1.82 5.27
CA LYS A 23 -6.46 1.51 3.85
C LYS A 23 -7.08 2.68 3.07
N TYR A 24 -6.57 2.87 1.86
CA TYR A 24 -7.07 3.76 0.82
C TYR A 24 -7.30 2.93 -0.44
N TYR A 25 -8.57 2.79 -0.79
CA TYR A 25 -9.02 1.92 -1.86
C TYR A 25 -8.66 2.50 -3.23
N GLY A 26 -8.23 1.63 -4.14
CA GLY A 26 -8.14 1.92 -5.57
C GLY A 26 -8.64 0.74 -6.40
N ASP A 27 -8.67 0.92 -7.72
CA ASP A 27 -9.18 -0.08 -8.66
C ASP A 27 -8.18 -1.24 -8.86
N GLU A 28 -6.90 -0.92 -9.06
CA GLU A 28 -5.82 -1.90 -9.25
C GLU A 28 -4.93 -2.08 -8.01
N LEU A 29 -4.73 -1.00 -7.28
CA LEU A 29 -3.80 -0.87 -6.18
C LEU A 29 -4.53 -0.33 -4.96
N ASP A 30 -4.32 -0.95 -3.81
CA ASP A 30 -4.70 -0.37 -2.53
C ASP A 30 -3.44 0.20 -1.87
N ILE A 31 -3.54 1.43 -1.34
CA ILE A 31 -2.45 2.08 -0.59
C ILE A 31 -2.82 2.11 0.88
N PHE A 32 -1.84 1.86 1.74
CA PHE A 32 -2.00 1.82 3.18
C PHE A 32 -1.09 2.86 3.82
N TYR A 33 -1.59 3.57 4.84
CA TYR A 33 -0.85 4.60 5.54
C TYR A 33 -0.93 4.47 7.05
N HIS A 34 0.22 4.48 7.73
CA HIS A 34 0.33 4.50 9.17
C HIS A 34 0.84 5.85 9.67
N LYS A 35 -0.04 6.63 10.31
CA LYS A 35 0.27 8.01 10.73
C LYS A 35 1.38 8.09 11.78
N ASP A 36 1.38 7.18 12.77
CA ASP A 36 2.26 7.30 13.94
C ASP A 36 3.73 6.96 13.65
N ILE A 37 4.02 6.29 12.52
CA ILE A 37 5.38 5.98 12.06
C ILE A 37 5.81 6.81 10.83
N CYS A 38 4.98 7.76 10.39
CA CYS A 38 5.31 8.62 9.28
C CYS A 38 6.41 9.61 9.68
N ALA A 39 7.58 9.53 9.04
CA ALA A 39 8.69 10.45 9.29
C ALA A 39 8.56 11.79 8.54
N HIS A 40 7.48 12.02 7.79
CA HIS A 40 7.20 13.26 7.05
C HIS A 40 8.34 13.79 6.14
N VAL A 41 9.18 12.89 5.62
CA VAL A 41 10.28 13.24 4.69
C VAL A 41 9.76 13.84 3.38
N GLY A 42 8.53 13.50 3.00
CA GLY A 42 7.82 14.08 1.85
C GLY A 42 8.19 13.49 0.49
N ASN A 43 8.75 12.27 0.47
CA ASN A 43 9.00 11.55 -0.79
C ASN A 43 7.68 11.24 -1.53
N CYS A 44 6.60 10.94 -0.79
CA CYS A 44 5.29 10.64 -1.38
C CYS A 44 4.70 11.83 -2.13
N VAL A 45 4.57 12.98 -1.48
CA VAL A 45 3.99 14.20 -2.07
C VAL A 45 4.84 14.72 -3.24
N ARG A 46 6.17 14.64 -3.15
CA ARG A 46 7.06 15.05 -4.25
C ARG A 46 7.11 14.05 -5.40
N GLY A 47 6.90 12.76 -5.10
CA GLY A 47 6.93 11.68 -6.08
C GLY A 47 5.64 11.57 -6.89
N ASP A 48 4.48 11.80 -6.27
CA ASP A 48 3.19 11.83 -6.97
C ASP A 48 2.19 12.69 -6.20
N ALA A 49 2.11 13.98 -6.55
CA ALA A 49 1.17 14.91 -5.94
C ALA A 49 -0.30 14.66 -6.38
N GLY A 50 -0.52 13.86 -7.43
CA GLY A 50 -1.85 13.44 -7.85
C GLY A 50 -2.42 12.40 -6.88
N VAL A 51 -1.58 11.46 -6.43
CA VAL A 51 -1.97 10.46 -5.43
C VAL A 51 -1.93 11.03 -4.01
N PHE A 52 -0.90 11.79 -3.64
CA PHE A 52 -0.64 12.24 -2.27
C PHE A 52 -0.88 13.75 -2.11
N GLU A 53 -2.13 14.14 -1.92
CA GLU A 53 -2.58 15.53 -1.89
C GLU A 53 -2.80 16.04 -0.45
N VAL A 54 -1.78 16.71 0.11
CA VAL A 54 -1.86 17.32 1.45
C VAL A 54 -2.85 18.49 1.42
N GLY A 55 -3.91 18.41 2.24
CA GLY A 55 -4.95 19.44 2.35
C GLY A 55 -6.35 18.95 1.94
N ARG A 56 -6.43 17.78 1.29
CA ARG A 56 -7.69 17.14 0.93
C ARG A 56 -8.06 16.00 1.89
N ARG A 57 -9.33 15.59 1.89
CA ARG A 57 -9.81 14.34 2.50
C ARG A 57 -10.65 13.52 1.49
N PRO A 58 -10.28 12.26 1.19
CA PRO A 58 -9.02 11.61 1.57
C PRO A 58 -7.81 12.31 0.94
N TRP A 59 -6.65 12.24 1.61
CA TRP A 59 -5.40 12.83 1.13
C TRP A 59 -4.57 11.87 0.27
N ILE A 60 -4.94 10.58 0.25
CA ILE A 60 -4.40 9.58 -0.67
C ILE A 60 -5.53 9.18 -1.61
N ILE A 61 -5.29 9.31 -2.92
CA ILE A 61 -6.26 9.06 -3.98
C ILE A 61 -5.60 8.09 -4.96
N THR A 62 -5.74 6.79 -4.69
CA THR A 62 -4.90 5.77 -5.31
C THR A 62 -4.97 5.76 -6.84
N ASP A 63 -6.15 6.03 -7.40
CA ASP A 63 -6.40 5.99 -8.85
C ASP A 63 -6.06 7.30 -9.60
N ASN A 64 -5.53 8.31 -8.91
CA ASN A 64 -5.20 9.61 -9.50
C ASN A 64 -3.72 9.75 -9.89
N GLY A 65 -2.95 8.66 -9.77
CA GLY A 65 -1.55 8.61 -10.21
C GLY A 65 -1.41 8.37 -11.71
N GLU A 66 -0.22 8.65 -12.25
CA GLU A 66 0.07 8.44 -13.68
C GLU A 66 -0.04 6.95 -14.08
N SER A 67 0.40 6.06 -13.21
CA SER A 67 0.28 4.62 -13.38
C SER A 67 0.41 3.88 -12.04
N THR A 68 -0.11 2.66 -11.98
CA THR A 68 0.06 1.76 -10.83
C THR A 68 1.54 1.55 -10.47
N GLU A 69 2.42 1.40 -11.46
CA GLU A 69 3.86 1.24 -11.21
C GLU A 69 4.51 2.50 -10.62
N ASN A 70 4.10 3.69 -11.06
CA ASN A 70 4.57 4.94 -10.47
C ASN A 70 4.16 5.02 -9.00
N SER A 71 2.89 4.76 -8.69
CA SER A 71 2.38 4.74 -7.32
C SER A 71 3.16 3.76 -6.43
N ILE A 72 3.46 2.56 -6.94
CA ILE A 72 4.29 1.56 -6.24
C ILE A 72 5.71 2.09 -5.99
N ALA A 73 6.36 2.68 -7.01
CA ALA A 73 7.71 3.23 -6.87
C ALA A 73 7.75 4.35 -5.80
N VAL A 74 6.75 5.22 -5.80
CA VAL A 74 6.61 6.31 -4.82
C VAL A 74 6.36 5.76 -3.43
N VAL A 75 5.48 4.76 -3.25
CA VAL A 75 5.28 4.09 -1.95
C VAL A 75 6.58 3.43 -1.46
N ASN A 76 7.30 2.73 -2.34
CA ASN A 76 8.57 2.07 -2.03
C ASN A 76 9.68 3.05 -1.62
N SER A 77 9.56 4.32 -1.99
CA SER A 77 10.48 5.38 -1.57
C SER A 77 10.30 5.85 -0.12
N CYS A 78 9.23 5.40 0.57
CA CYS A 78 8.97 5.75 1.98
C CYS A 78 10.01 5.08 2.91
N PRO A 79 10.91 5.84 3.56
CA PRO A 79 11.99 5.24 4.35
C PRO A 79 11.51 4.71 5.71
N SER A 80 10.43 5.26 6.26
CA SER A 80 9.89 4.82 7.56
C SER A 80 8.95 3.63 7.46
N GLY A 81 8.55 3.24 6.24
CA GLY A 81 7.57 2.17 6.01
C GLY A 81 6.15 2.55 6.36
N ALA A 82 5.88 3.85 6.57
CA ALA A 82 4.54 4.36 6.81
C ALA A 82 3.58 4.17 5.64
N LEU A 83 4.10 3.95 4.42
CA LEU A 83 3.31 3.61 3.25
C LEU A 83 3.53 2.15 2.85
N LYS A 84 2.43 1.46 2.54
CA LYS A 84 2.40 0.08 2.02
C LYS A 84 1.44 0.00 0.83
N TRP A 85 1.55 -1.05 0.03
CA TRP A 85 0.66 -1.28 -1.11
C TRP A 85 0.32 -2.76 -1.27
N LEU A 86 -0.88 -3.04 -1.77
CA LEU A 86 -1.32 -4.37 -2.21
C LEU A 86 -2.00 -4.27 -3.57
N ARG A 87 -1.78 -5.25 -4.45
CA ARG A 87 -2.49 -5.35 -5.73
C ARG A 87 -3.75 -6.18 -5.55
N ARG A 88 -4.90 -5.65 -5.99
CA ARG A 88 -6.20 -6.33 -5.85
C ARG A 88 -6.33 -7.62 -6.67
N ASN A 89 -5.53 -7.75 -7.73
CA ASN A 89 -5.57 -8.90 -8.63
C ASN A 89 -4.68 -10.08 -8.17
N GLN A 90 -3.73 -9.88 -7.25
CA GLN A 90 -2.83 -10.96 -6.78
C GLN A 90 -3.28 -11.61 -5.47
N GLU A 91 -4.03 -10.89 -4.63
CA GLU A 91 -4.54 -11.43 -3.36
C GLU A 91 -5.63 -12.49 -3.58
N GLN A 92 -6.36 -12.42 -4.71
CA GLN A 92 -7.33 -13.43 -5.12
C GLN A 92 -6.66 -14.76 -5.47
N GLU A 93 -5.51 -14.73 -6.16
CA GLU A 93 -4.77 -15.95 -6.54
C GLU A 93 -4.11 -16.65 -5.34
N GLN A 94 -3.62 -15.87 -4.36
CA GLN A 94 -3.00 -16.40 -3.14
C GLN A 94 -4.04 -16.99 -2.18
N ASN A 95 -5.21 -16.35 -2.04
CA ASN A 95 -6.31 -16.90 -1.23
C ASN A 95 -6.97 -18.14 -1.86
N GLN A 96 -6.95 -18.26 -3.19
CA GLN A 96 -7.45 -19.46 -3.89
C GLN A 96 -6.50 -20.66 -3.74
N SER A 97 -5.18 -20.42 -3.72
CA SER A 97 -4.16 -21.46 -3.62
C SER A 97 -3.92 -21.96 -2.17
N ALA A 98 -4.12 -21.11 -1.16
CA ALA A 98 -4.11 -21.52 0.24
C ALA A 98 -5.33 -22.40 0.64
N GLN A 99 -6.48 -22.22 -0.02
CA GLN A 99 -7.69 -23.01 0.25
C GLN A 99 -7.71 -24.37 -0.47
N ALA A 100 -6.84 -24.57 -1.48
CA ALA A 100 -6.75 -25.82 -2.23
C ALA A 100 -5.93 -26.93 -1.53
N THR A 101 -5.24 -26.63 -0.42
CA THR A 101 -4.33 -27.57 0.28
C THR A 101 -4.90 -28.19 1.55
N THR A 102 -6.15 -27.89 1.95
CA THR A 102 -6.78 -28.44 3.19
C THR A 102 -7.89 -29.46 2.92
N LYS A 103 -8.01 -30.02 1.70
CA LYS A 103 -8.84 -31.20 1.44
C LYS A 103 -7.97 -32.34 0.91
N GLY A 104 -7.33 -33.05 1.83
CA GLY A 104 -6.68 -34.35 1.62
C GLY A 104 -6.95 -35.22 2.83
#